data_AF-A0A2H5ZRN7-F1
#
_entry.id   AF-A0A2H5ZRN7-F1
#
_cell.length_a   1.000
_cell.length_b   1.000
_cell.length_c   1.000
_cell.angle_alpha   90.00
_cell.angle_beta   90.00
_cell.angle_gamma   90.00
#
_symmetry.space_group_name_H-M   'P 1'
#
loop_
_entity.id
_entity.type
_entity.pdbx_description
1 polymer ?
#
loop_
_entity_poly.entity_id
_entity_poly.type
_entity_poly.pdbx_seq_one_letter_code
_entity_poly.pdbx_strand_id
1 'polypeptide(L)'
;MATDAAKLLHPRRLAWVLGLATAGLFAFSSGQAALRLYQLSRQLAELEHQREALLAENRRLREEIRRLHDPAYVERLAREELGLVRPGEIAVVLVPEPTPTPPPRR
;
A
#
# COMPACT_ATOMS: atom_id res chain seq x y z
N MET A 1 -66.80 -4.16 36.14
CA MET A 1 -65.94 -4.28 34.94
C MET A 1 -65.11 -3.01 34.72
N ALA A 2 -64.28 -2.59 35.69
CA ALA A 2 -63.52 -1.34 35.59
C ALA A 2 -62.16 -1.37 36.34
N THR A 3 -61.59 -2.55 36.56
CA THR A 3 -60.36 -2.73 37.36
C THR A 3 -59.13 -3.18 36.57
N ASP A 4 -59.19 -3.17 35.24
CA ASP A 4 -58.06 -3.63 34.40
C ASP A 4 -57.22 -2.49 33.81
N ALA A 5 -57.73 -1.26 33.75
CA ALA A 5 -57.01 -0.13 33.15
C ALA A 5 -55.83 0.37 34.01
N ALA A 6 -55.94 0.29 35.35
CA ALA A 6 -54.89 0.76 36.27
C ALA A 6 -53.69 -0.20 36.36
N LYS A 7 -53.83 -1.44 35.89
CA LYS A 7 -52.74 -2.44 35.86
C LYS A 7 -51.72 -2.18 34.75
N LEU A 8 -52.05 -1.33 33.78
CA LEU A 8 -51.20 -1.04 32.62
C LEU A 8 -50.03 -0.09 32.94
N LEU A 9 -50.12 0.67 34.04
CA LEU A 9 -49.10 1.64 34.48
C LEU A 9 -48.50 1.25 35.83
N HIS A 10 -47.94 0.03 35.92
CA HIS A 10 -47.13 -0.32 37.09
C HIS A 10 -45.78 0.42 37.02
N PRO A 11 -45.41 1.23 38.02
CA PRO A 11 -44.19 2.05 37.98
C PRO A 11 -42.92 1.20 37.80
N ARG A 12 -42.94 -0.05 38.28
CA ARG A 12 -41.86 -1.03 38.09
C ARG A 12 -41.70 -1.46 36.63
N ARG A 13 -42.79 -1.65 35.89
CA ARG A 13 -42.72 -2.01 34.46
C ARG A 13 -42.21 -0.84 33.64
N LEU A 14 -42.67 0.37 33.96
CA LEU A 14 -42.20 1.60 33.32
C LEU A 14 -40.70 1.83 33.55
N ALA A 15 -40.21 1.59 34.77
CA ALA A 15 -38.80 1.65 35.09
C ALA A 15 -37.96 0.61 34.31
N TRP A 16 -38.45 -0.62 34.14
CA TRP A 16 -37.78 -1.63 33.32
C TRP A 16 -37.73 -1.26 31.84
N VAL A 17 -38.82 -0.73 31.29
CA VAL A 17 -38.87 -0.26 29.90
C VAL A 17 -37.89 0.90 29.68
N LEU A 18 -37.85 1.87 30.61
CA LEU A 18 -36.92 3.00 30.55
C LEU A 18 -35.45 2.55 30.67
N GLY A 19 -35.19 1.57 31.55
CA GLY A 19 -33.88 0.95 31.71
C GLY A 19 -33.41 0.24 30.45
N LEU A 20 -34.28 -0.57 29.83
CA LEU A 20 -34.01 -1.24 28.56
C LEU A 20 -33.80 -0.25 27.41
N ALA A 21 -34.61 0.81 27.35
CA ALA A 21 -34.45 1.85 26.33
C ALA A 21 -33.10 2.57 26.47
N THR A 22 -32.71 2.94 27.70
CA THR A 22 -31.41 3.56 27.97
C THR A 22 -30.25 2.61 27.66
N ALA A 23 -30.35 1.34 28.06
CA ALA A 23 -29.34 0.33 27.77
C ALA A 23 -29.20 0.08 26.27
N GLY A 24 -30.32 0.03 25.54
CA GLY A 24 -30.34 -0.10 24.08
C GLY A 24 -29.68 1.08 23.38
N LEU A 25 -29.99 2.31 23.81
CA LEU A 25 -29.37 3.52 23.27
C LEU A 25 -27.86 3.55 23.56
N PHE A 26 -27.45 3.17 24.77
CA PHE A 26 -26.05 3.08 25.15
C PHE A 26 -25.32 2.02 24.31
N ALA A 27 -25.86 0.80 24.21
CA ALA A 27 -25.29 -0.27 23.40
C ALA A 27 -25.16 0.12 21.93
N PHE A 28 -26.19 0.77 21.36
CA PHE A 28 -26.14 1.27 20.00
C PHE A 28 -25.06 2.34 19.81
N SER A 29 -24.98 3.32 20.72
CA SER A 29 -23.97 4.38 20.69
C SER A 29 -22.55 3.83 20.81
N SER A 30 -22.32 2.94 21.78
CA SER A 30 -21.03 2.28 21.99
C SER A 30 -20.64 1.40 20.81
N GLY A 31 -21.58 0.67 20.21
CA GLY A 31 -21.34 -0.14 19.01
C GLY A 31 -20.88 0.71 17.82
N GLN A 32 -21.55 1.84 17.59
CA GLN A 32 -21.16 2.81 16.54
C GLN A 32 -19.76 3.38 16.78
N ALA A 33 -19.43 3.75 18.03
CA ALA A 33 -18.11 4.26 18.38
C ALA A 33 -17.01 3.22 18.17
N ALA A 34 -17.24 1.96 18.57
CA ALA A 34 -16.30 0.86 18.37
C ALA A 34 -16.03 0.58 16.89
N LEU A 35 -17.07 0.59 16.06
CA LEU A 35 -16.92 0.42 14.61
C LEU A 35 -16.12 1.55 13.97
N ARG A 36 -16.38 2.81 14.37
CA ARG A 36 -15.60 3.96 13.89
C ARG A 36 -14.14 3.85 14.29
N LEU A 37 -13.86 3.52 15.55
CA LEU A 37 -12.49 3.35 16.02
C LEU A 37 -11.75 2.27 15.23
N TYR A 38 -12.40 1.13 14.99
CA TYR A 38 -11.83 0.07 14.16
C TYR A 38 -11.52 0.52 12.73
N GLN A 39 -12.43 1.26 12.10
CA GLN A 39 -12.20 1.82 10.77
C GLN A 39 -11.04 2.81 10.74
N LEU A 40 -10.97 3.72 11.73
CA LEU A 40 -9.86 4.68 11.84
C LEU A 40 -8.53 3.96 12.04
N SER A 41 -8.47 2.95 12.92
CA SER A 41 -7.26 2.15 13.13
C SER A 41 -6.80 1.44 11.85
N ARG A 42 -7.74 0.92 11.05
CA ARG A 42 -7.43 0.31 9.75
C ARG A 42 -6.88 1.34 8.75
N GLN A 43 -7.49 2.51 8.67
CA GLN A 43 -7.01 3.60 7.80
C GLN A 43 -5.63 4.09 8.22
N LEU A 44 -5.39 4.19 9.52
CA LEU A 44 -4.09 4.60 10.07
C LEU A 44 -3.00 3.59 9.69
N ALA A 45 -3.25 2.30 9.87
CA ALA A 45 -2.31 1.25 9.47
C ALA A 45 -2.00 1.26 7.96
N GLU A 46 -3.02 1.49 7.13
CA GLU A 46 -2.83 1.60 5.66
C GLU A 46 -1.99 2.84 5.30
N LEU A 47 -2.30 3.99 5.90
CA LEU A 47 -1.55 5.23 5.67
C LEU A 47 -0.09 5.12 6.14
N GLU A 48 0.15 4.44 7.27
CA GLU A 48 1.51 4.16 7.75
C GLU A 48 2.28 3.29 6.76
N HIS A 49 1.64 2.24 6.23
CA HIS A 49 2.26 1.38 5.22
C HIS A 49 2.60 2.14 3.94
N GLN A 50 1.68 2.96 3.44
CA GLN A 50 1.91 3.82 2.27
C GLN A 50 3.04 4.81 2.52
N ARG A 51 3.08 5.42 3.71
CA ARG A 51 4.16 6.34 4.10
C ARG A 51 5.52 5.63 4.08
N GLU A 52 5.62 4.42 4.62
CA GLU A 52 6.86 3.65 4.62
C GLU A 52 7.32 3.30 3.21
N ALA A 53 6.39 2.88 2.35
CA ALA A 53 6.67 2.59 0.94
C ALA A 53 7.21 3.82 0.21
N LEU A 54 6.56 4.97 0.36
CA LEU A 54 6.98 6.24 -0.24
C LEU A 54 8.35 6.70 0.29
N LEU A 55 8.63 6.51 1.57
CA LEU A 55 9.94 6.83 2.14
C LEU A 55 11.04 5.92 1.57
N ALA A 56 10.75 4.64 1.37
CA ALA A 56 11.68 3.70 0.74
C ALA A 56 11.96 4.07 -0.73
N GLU A 57 10.91 4.38 -1.49
CA GLU A 57 11.02 4.84 -2.87
C GLU A 57 11.81 6.15 -2.97
N ASN A 58 11.52 7.11 -2.10
CA ASN A 58 12.23 8.38 -2.08
C ASN A 58 13.74 8.20 -1.78
N ARG A 59 14.10 7.30 -0.87
CA ARG A 59 15.51 6.95 -0.61
C ARG A 59 16.17 6.35 -1.85
N ARG A 60 15.53 5.39 -2.51
CA ARG A 60 16.02 4.78 -3.75
C ARG A 60 16.26 5.83 -4.83
N LEU A 61 15.28 6.70 -5.09
CA LEU A 61 15.38 7.75 -6.11
C LEU A 61 16.51 8.75 -5.79
N ARG A 62 16.70 9.12 -4.52
CA ARG A 62 17.81 9.99 -4.11
C ARG A 62 19.18 9.35 -4.33
N GLU A 63 19.30 8.04 -4.11
CA GLU A 63 20.53 7.31 -4.42
C GLU A 63 20.78 7.25 -5.93
N GLU A 64 19.75 7.03 -6.72
CA GLU A 64 19.84 7.04 -8.19
C GLU A 64 20.27 8.40 -8.72
N ILE A 65 19.64 9.49 -8.25
CA ILE A 65 20.06 10.85 -8.56
C ILE A 65 21.53 11.07 -8.20
N ARG A 66 21.99 10.57 -7.05
CA ARG A 66 23.40 10.70 -6.64
C ARG A 66 24.34 9.96 -7.59
N ARG A 67 23.99 8.75 -8.01
CA ARG A 67 24.77 7.97 -8.98
C ARG A 67 24.83 8.66 -10.34
N LEU A 68 23.73 9.27 -10.78
CA LEU A 68 23.68 10.02 -12.04
C LEU A 68 24.50 11.32 -12.02
N HIS A 69 24.92 11.81 -10.84
CA HIS A 69 25.90 12.90 -10.75
C HIS A 69 27.35 12.43 -10.85
N ASP A 70 27.62 11.12 -10.79
CA ASP A 70 28.96 10.55 -11.00
C ASP A 70 29.22 10.37 -12.50
N PRO A 71 30.16 11.12 -13.12
CA PRO A 71 30.46 11.02 -14.54
C PRO A 71 30.89 9.61 -14.97
N ALA A 72 31.58 8.86 -14.10
CA ALA A 72 32.02 7.50 -14.41
C ALA A 72 30.84 6.53 -14.46
N TYR A 73 29.85 6.72 -13.59
CA TYR A 73 28.60 5.96 -13.62
C TYR A 73 27.80 6.25 -14.90
N VAL A 74 27.69 7.52 -15.27
CA VAL A 74 27.00 7.95 -16.51
C VAL A 74 27.71 7.42 -17.75
N GLU A 75 29.04 7.49 -17.80
CA GLU A 75 29.84 6.93 -18.91
C GLU A 75 29.65 5.42 -19.03
N ARG A 76 29.67 4.69 -17.90
CA ARG A 76 29.42 3.25 -17.90
C ARG A 76 28.03 2.93 -18.45
N LEU A 77 27.00 3.63 -17.97
CA LEU A 77 25.62 3.47 -18.45
C LEU A 77 25.50 3.79 -19.95
N ALA A 78 26.16 4.84 -20.43
CA ALA A 78 26.19 5.21 -21.85
C ALA A 78 26.88 4.15 -22.73
N ARG A 79 27.94 3.50 -22.24
CA ARG A 79 28.61 2.40 -22.94
C ARG A 79 27.76 1.12 -22.94
N GLU A 80 27.15 0.77 -21.81
CA GLU A 80 26.40 -0.47 -21.63
C GLU A 80 25.03 -0.44 -22.32
N GLU A 81 24.25 0.64 -22.14
CA GLU A 81 22.88 0.73 -22.64
C GLU A 81 22.80 1.32 -24.05
N LEU A 82 23.71 2.22 -24.41
CA LEU A 82 23.66 2.97 -25.67
C LEU A 82 24.83 2.66 -26.61
N GLY A 83 25.82 1.86 -26.18
CA GLY A 83 27.00 1.55 -27.00
C GLY A 83 27.86 2.76 -27.36
N LEU A 84 27.74 3.87 -26.62
CA LEU A 84 28.41 5.12 -26.94
C LEU A 84 29.91 5.04 -26.61
N VAL A 85 30.73 5.64 -27.47
CA VAL A 85 32.18 5.76 -27.30
C VAL A 85 32.58 7.24 -27.39
N ARG A 86 33.65 7.64 -26.69
CA ARG A 86 34.11 9.03 -26.75
C ARG A 86 34.70 9.35 -28.14
N PRO A 87 34.70 10.62 -28.58
CA PRO A 87 35.39 11.02 -29.79
C PRO A 87 36.86 10.56 -29.77
N GLY A 88 37.26 9.76 -30.76
CA GLY A 88 38.61 9.18 -30.85
C GLY A 88 38.77 7.76 -30.30
N GLU A 89 37.74 7.18 -29.66
CA GLU A 89 37.73 5.76 -29.25
C GLU A 89 37.18 4.86 -30.38
N ILE A 90 37.64 3.60 -30.43
CA ILE A 90 37.18 2.58 -31.40
C ILE A 90 36.41 1.50 -30.65
N ALA A 91 35.16 1.26 -31.02
CA ALA A 91 34.35 0.17 -30.46
C ALA A 91 34.76 -1.18 -31.08
N VAL A 92 35.05 -2.18 -30.25
CA VAL A 92 35.36 -3.56 -30.68
C VAL A 92 34.17 -4.46 -30.34
N VAL A 93 33.59 -5.10 -31.36
CA VAL A 93 32.51 -6.07 -31.19
C VAL A 93 33.06 -7.46 -31.45
N LEU A 94 32.90 -8.37 -30.49
CA LEU A 94 33.28 -9.78 -30.67
C LEU A 94 32.23 -10.46 -31.56
N VAL A 95 32.62 -10.79 -32.78
CA VAL A 95 31.80 -11.60 -33.69
C VAL A 95 32.12 -13.07 -33.41
N PRO A 96 31.17 -13.91 -32.99
CA PRO A 96 31.42 -15.33 -32.82
C PRO A 96 31.80 -15.96 -34.17
N GLU A 97 32.78 -16.87 -34.15
CA GLU A 97 33.24 -17.60 -35.34
C GLU A 97 32.04 -18.23 -36.06
N PRO A 98 31.93 -18.08 -37.40
CA PRO A 98 30.88 -18.71 -38.17
C PRO A 98 30.92 -20.22 -37.91
N THR A 99 29.83 -20.76 -37.36
CA THR A 99 29.72 -22.20 -37.16
C THR A 99 29.88 -22.86 -38.52
N PRO A 100 30.86 -23.78 -38.71
CA PRO A 100 31.13 -24.35 -40.01
C PRO A 100 29.88 -25.08 -40.52
N THR A 101 29.32 -24.58 -41.62
CA THR A 101 28.20 -25.22 -42.29
C THR A 101 28.64 -26.63 -42.70
N PRO A 102 27.97 -27.69 -42.22
CA PRO A 102 28.37 -29.05 -42.53
C PRO A 102 28.30 -29.28 -44.05
N PRO A 103 29.29 -29.96 -44.63
CA PRO A 103 29.37 -30.13 -46.09
C PRO A 103 28.14 -30.88 -46.62
N PRO A 104 27.63 -30.54 -47.82
CA PRO A 104 26.47 -31.19 -48.39
C PRO A 104 26.74 -32.69 -48.59
N ARG A 105 25.87 -33.55 -48.05
CA ARG A 105 25.91 -35.00 -48.32
C ARG A 105 25.64 -35.22 -49.80
N ARG A 106 26.66 -35.74 -50.50
CA ARG A 106 26.52 -36.32 -51.84
C ARG A 106 25.95 -37.72 -51.75
#